data_AF-A0A951XA89-F1
#
_entry.id   AF-A0A951XA89-F1
#
_cell.length_a   1.000
_cell.length_b   1.000
_cell.length_c   1.000
_cell.angle_alpha   90.00
_cell.angle_beta   90.00
_cell.angle_gamma   90.00
#
_symmetry.space_group_name_H-M   'P 1'
#
loop_
_entity.id
_entity.type
_entity.pdbx_description
1 polymer ?
#
loop_
_entity_poly.entity_id
_entity_poly.type
_entity_poly.pdbx_seq_one_letter_code
_entity_poly.pdbx_strand_id
1 'polypeptide(L)'
;MKTVTKAHIWERGCCALFLYIILCPLFSGAQVQTQKAIPNIAISENINGYYESLPVDYSSNPSKKYPLLIFMHGNGERGDGSAAQLPRVLVNGPPKLINQGKFPPFINIGGENFSFIVISPQSKESSTNPKNIANLIQYCISNYRVDEDRIYLTGLSLGGYMSWRYAESSKANASRLAGLLLVCGGVVPRPGLACNVASADVAFWATNNS
;
A
#
# COMPACT_ATOMS: atom_id res chain seq x y z
N MET A 1 22.07 1.12 88.39
CA MET A 1 21.68 2.14 87.39
C MET A 1 22.87 2.43 86.49
N LYS A 2 22.75 2.02 85.21
CA LYS A 2 23.39 2.42 83.94
C LYS A 2 24.78 3.11 84.00
N THR A 3 25.90 2.47 83.66
CA THR A 3 26.50 2.19 82.32
C THR A 3 26.81 3.36 81.37
N VAL A 4 28.13 3.57 81.21
CA VAL A 4 28.96 3.62 79.98
C VAL A 4 28.79 4.76 78.97
N THR A 5 29.92 5.46 78.84
CA THR A 5 30.45 6.37 77.81
C THR A 5 30.08 6.03 76.37
N LYS A 6 29.53 7.01 75.62
CA LYS A 6 29.34 6.93 74.16
C LYS A 6 30.67 7.16 73.44
N ALA A 7 31.12 6.17 72.67
CA ALA A 7 32.15 6.32 71.65
C ALA A 7 31.50 6.69 70.31
N HIS A 8 32.05 7.69 69.62
CA HIS A 8 31.70 8.06 68.25
C HIS A 8 32.35 7.08 67.26
N ILE A 9 31.53 6.45 66.41
CA ILE A 9 31.99 5.70 65.25
C ILE A 9 31.43 6.41 64.00
N TRP A 10 32.35 6.88 63.16
CA TRP A 10 32.09 7.35 61.81
C TRP A 10 31.84 6.14 60.90
N GLU A 11 30.66 6.05 60.29
CA GLU A 11 30.43 5.13 59.18
C GLU A 11 30.58 5.88 57.85
N ARG A 12 31.71 5.63 57.17
CA ARG A 12 31.84 5.85 55.72
C ARG A 12 31.45 4.55 55.03
N GLY A 13 30.20 4.45 54.59
CA GLY A 13 29.68 3.33 53.80
C GLY A 13 29.51 3.72 52.34
N CYS A 14 30.34 3.15 51.48
CA CYS A 14 30.45 3.36 50.04
C CYS A 14 29.11 3.33 49.28
N CYS A 15 28.80 4.40 48.54
CA CYS A 15 27.77 4.38 47.49
C CYS A 15 28.23 3.52 46.31
N ALA A 16 27.78 2.27 46.24
CA ALA A 16 27.90 1.46 45.03
C ALA A 16 26.76 1.85 44.07
N LEU A 17 27.04 2.73 43.11
CA LEU A 17 26.16 2.96 41.96
C LEU A 17 26.24 1.72 41.03
N PHE A 18 25.22 0.88 41.06
CA PHE A 18 25.00 -0.14 40.04
C PHE A 18 24.53 0.52 38.74
N LEU A 19 25.45 0.75 37.79
CA LEU A 19 25.12 1.13 36.43
C LEU A 19 24.59 -0.11 35.69
N TYR A 20 23.27 -0.27 35.61
CA TYR A 20 22.65 -1.22 34.69
C TYR A 20 22.73 -0.65 33.27
N ILE A 21 23.81 -0.97 32.55
CA ILE A 21 23.85 -0.81 31.10
C ILE A 21 22.97 -1.90 30.51
N ILE A 22 21.71 -1.57 30.24
CA ILE A 22 20.83 -2.40 29.42
C ILE A 22 21.40 -2.33 28.00
N LEU A 23 22.25 -3.31 27.64
CA LEU A 23 22.55 -3.63 26.26
C LEU A 23 21.26 -4.10 25.61
N CYS A 24 20.48 -3.16 25.09
CA CYS A 24 19.43 -3.47 24.13
C CYS A 24 20.15 -3.89 22.85
N PRO A 25 20.11 -5.17 22.43
CA PRO A 25 20.65 -5.52 21.12
C PRO A 25 19.88 -4.70 20.08
N LEU A 26 20.60 -3.80 19.42
CA LEU A 26 20.12 -3.11 18.23
C LEU A 26 19.98 -4.19 17.15
N PHE A 27 18.85 -4.90 17.16
CA PHE A 27 18.43 -5.68 16.02
C PHE A 27 18.19 -4.68 14.88
N SER A 28 19.19 -4.51 14.02
CA SER A 28 19.03 -3.86 12.72
C SER A 28 18.27 -4.84 11.81
N GLY A 29 17.00 -5.08 12.16
CA GLY A 29 16.08 -5.76 11.27
C GLY A 29 15.72 -4.80 10.15
N ALA A 30 15.90 -5.22 8.90
CA ALA A 30 15.36 -4.49 7.76
C ALA A 30 13.85 -4.27 8.00
N GLN A 31 13.41 -3.02 8.00
CA GLN A 31 12.00 -2.70 8.18
C GLN A 31 11.24 -3.19 6.93
N VAL A 32 10.29 -4.10 7.14
CA VAL A 32 9.46 -4.66 6.07
C VAL A 32 8.16 -3.88 6.00
N GLN A 33 7.75 -3.53 4.77
CA GLN A 33 6.44 -2.95 4.52
C GLN A 33 5.35 -4.01 4.77
N THR A 34 4.45 -3.76 5.72
CA THR A 34 3.32 -4.63 6.06
C THR A 34 2.02 -4.09 5.47
N GLN A 35 0.95 -4.88 5.54
CA GLN A 35 -0.38 -4.43 5.12
C GLN A 35 -1.43 -4.63 6.21
N LYS A 36 -2.43 -3.76 6.18
CA LYS A 36 -3.59 -3.75 7.05
C LYS A 36 -4.84 -4.01 6.23
N ALA A 37 -5.72 -4.89 6.74
CA ALA A 37 -7.05 -5.07 6.16
C ALA A 37 -7.97 -3.92 6.59
N ILE A 38 -8.68 -3.33 5.64
CA ILE A 38 -9.70 -2.30 5.87
C ILE A 38 -11.05 -2.83 5.31
N PRO A 39 -11.77 -3.66 6.07
CA PRO A 39 -13.04 -4.23 5.64
C PRO A 39 -14.22 -3.27 5.87
N ASN A 40 -15.32 -3.50 5.17
CA ASN A 40 -16.61 -2.80 5.37
C ASN A 40 -16.55 -1.27 5.22
N ILE A 41 -15.73 -0.78 4.29
CA ILE A 41 -15.69 0.63 3.90
C ILE A 41 -16.22 0.76 2.48
N ALA A 42 -17.44 1.29 2.36
CA ALA A 42 -18.09 1.52 1.08
C ALA A 42 -17.44 2.69 0.33
N ILE A 43 -16.64 2.38 -0.68
CA ILE A 43 -15.96 3.36 -1.55
C ILE A 43 -16.76 3.57 -2.83
N SER A 44 -17.37 2.51 -3.35
CA SER A 44 -18.26 2.54 -4.51
C SER A 44 -19.26 1.40 -4.44
N GLU A 45 -20.17 1.31 -5.41
CA GLU A 45 -21.12 0.19 -5.54
C GLU A 45 -20.39 -1.17 -5.56
N ASN A 46 -19.17 -1.22 -6.12
CA ASN A 46 -18.43 -2.46 -6.33
C ASN A 46 -17.26 -2.67 -5.35
N ILE A 47 -16.91 -1.70 -4.50
CA ILE A 47 -15.76 -1.78 -3.59
C ILE A 47 -16.20 -1.44 -2.17
N ASN A 48 -16.09 -2.43 -1.28
CA ASN A 48 -16.51 -2.33 0.12
C ASN A 48 -15.39 -2.75 1.12
N GLY A 49 -14.15 -2.85 0.65
CA GLY A 49 -13.01 -3.20 1.48
C GLY A 49 -11.74 -3.31 0.65
N TYR A 50 -10.59 -3.12 1.30
CA TYR A 50 -9.29 -3.16 0.64
C TYR A 50 -8.17 -3.53 1.62
N TYR A 51 -7.05 -4.00 1.08
CA TYR A 51 -5.79 -4.01 1.81
C TYR A 51 -5.02 -2.72 1.55
N GLU A 52 -4.48 -2.17 2.62
CA GLU A 52 -3.63 -0.99 2.62
C GLU A 52 -2.22 -1.38 3.02
N SER A 53 -1.22 -0.90 2.29
CA SER A 53 0.16 -0.94 2.72
C SER A 53 0.80 0.43 2.55
N LEU A 54 1.38 0.94 3.63
CA LEU A 54 2.01 2.25 3.65
C LEU A 54 3.54 2.10 3.64
N PRO A 55 4.26 3.07 3.04
CA PRO A 55 5.71 3.15 3.16
C PRO A 55 6.17 3.08 4.62
N VAL A 56 7.31 2.43 4.87
CA VAL A 56 7.88 2.29 6.22
C VAL A 56 8.06 3.65 6.91
N ASP A 57 8.43 4.67 6.12
CA ASP A 57 8.68 6.03 6.57
C ASP A 57 7.43 6.93 6.53
N TYR A 58 6.25 6.38 6.25
CA TYR A 58 5.02 7.16 6.08
C TYR A 58 4.70 7.99 7.33
N SER A 59 4.70 7.37 8.51
CA SER A 59 4.35 8.03 9.78
C SER A 59 5.43 9.00 10.28
N SER A 60 6.70 8.72 10.01
CA SER A 60 7.82 9.58 10.43
C SER A 60 8.04 10.78 9.51
N ASN A 61 7.46 10.78 8.30
CA ASN A 61 7.51 11.88 7.34
C ASN A 61 6.10 12.43 7.03
N PRO A 62 5.51 13.26 7.92
CA PRO A 62 4.12 13.71 7.80
C PRO A 62 3.87 14.71 6.65
N SER A 63 4.91 15.34 6.10
CA SER A 63 4.80 16.27 4.96
C SER A 63 5.08 15.62 3.60
N LYS A 64 5.66 14.42 3.58
CA LYS A 64 6.03 13.72 2.35
C LYS A 64 4.78 13.12 1.70
N LYS A 65 4.60 13.42 0.40
CA LYS A 65 3.65 12.73 -0.47
C LYS A 65 4.33 11.53 -1.14
N TYR A 66 3.56 10.47 -1.38
CA TYR A 66 4.05 9.21 -1.90
C TYR A 66 3.30 8.80 -3.17
N PRO A 67 3.97 8.15 -4.14
CA PRO A 67 3.29 7.55 -5.27
C PRO A 67 2.28 6.51 -4.80
N LEU A 68 1.16 6.40 -5.52
CA LEU A 68 0.08 5.47 -5.23
C LEU A 68 0.12 4.33 -6.26
N LEU A 69 0.15 3.09 -5.80
CA LEU A 69 -0.02 1.88 -6.61
C LEU A 69 -1.35 1.22 -6.27
N ILE A 70 -2.27 1.18 -7.22
CA ILE A 70 -3.55 0.45 -7.09
C ILE A 70 -3.44 -0.87 -7.84
N PHE A 71 -3.73 -1.98 -7.15
CA PHE A 71 -3.76 -3.32 -7.74
C PHE A 71 -5.17 -3.91 -7.76
N MET A 72 -5.70 -4.18 -8.95
CA MET A 72 -6.99 -4.82 -9.16
C MET A 72 -6.82 -6.34 -9.33
N HIS A 73 -7.50 -7.12 -8.47
CA HIS A 73 -7.42 -8.58 -8.46
C HIS A 73 -8.15 -9.27 -9.63
N GLY A 74 -8.00 -10.59 -9.77
CA GLY A 74 -8.65 -11.40 -10.80
C GLY A 74 -10.07 -11.85 -10.43
N ASN A 75 -10.71 -12.64 -11.29
CA ASN A 75 -12.11 -13.06 -11.07
C ASN A 75 -12.29 -13.96 -9.82
N GLY A 76 -11.24 -14.71 -9.44
CA GLY A 76 -11.27 -15.64 -8.32
C GLY A 76 -11.25 -14.97 -6.94
N GLU A 77 -10.72 -13.75 -6.84
CA GLU A 77 -10.56 -13.05 -5.56
C GLU A 77 -11.74 -12.13 -5.19
N ARG A 78 -12.82 -12.13 -5.99
CA ARG A 78 -14.03 -11.37 -5.71
C ARG A 78 -14.62 -11.70 -4.34
N GLY A 79 -15.27 -10.70 -3.76
CA GLY A 79 -15.96 -10.83 -2.48
C GLY A 79 -16.64 -9.54 -2.04
N ASP A 80 -17.44 -9.64 -1.00
CA ASP A 80 -18.26 -8.55 -0.47
C ASP A 80 -17.49 -7.43 0.24
N GLY A 81 -16.17 -7.52 0.35
CA GLY A 81 -15.31 -6.58 1.08
C GLY A 81 -15.37 -6.73 2.60
N SER A 82 -16.10 -7.72 3.11
CA SER A 82 -16.15 -8.02 4.55
C SER A 82 -14.84 -8.61 5.03
N ALA A 83 -14.60 -8.54 6.34
CA ALA A 83 -13.42 -9.15 6.97
C ALA A 83 -13.27 -10.65 6.65
N ALA A 84 -14.39 -11.35 6.41
CA ALA A 84 -14.40 -12.77 6.09
C ALA A 84 -13.95 -13.06 4.65
N GLN A 85 -14.27 -12.20 3.68
CA GLN A 85 -13.97 -12.44 2.27
C GLN A 85 -12.77 -11.66 1.75
N LEU A 86 -12.42 -10.55 2.38
CA LEU A 86 -11.31 -9.68 1.99
C LEU A 86 -9.98 -10.44 1.84
N PRO A 87 -9.63 -11.44 2.68
CA PRO A 87 -8.39 -12.22 2.53
C PRO A 87 -8.20 -12.92 1.17
N ARG A 88 -9.26 -13.10 0.38
CA ARG A 88 -9.13 -13.64 -0.99
C ARG A 88 -8.21 -12.79 -1.87
N VAL A 89 -8.14 -11.48 -1.63
CA VAL A 89 -7.26 -10.57 -2.37
C VAL A 89 -5.76 -10.91 -2.21
N LEU A 90 -5.39 -11.64 -1.15
CA LEU A 90 -3.99 -11.97 -0.84
C LEU A 90 -3.41 -13.10 -1.70
N VAL A 91 -4.17 -13.66 -2.63
CA VAL A 91 -3.78 -14.86 -3.40
C VAL A 91 -2.77 -14.53 -4.51
N ASN A 92 -2.74 -13.30 -5.02
CA ASN A 92 -1.93 -12.90 -6.18
C ASN A 92 -1.40 -11.46 -6.08
N GLY A 93 -0.40 -11.13 -6.91
CA GLY A 93 0.10 -9.76 -7.09
C GLY A 93 0.80 -9.13 -5.87
N PRO A 94 0.87 -7.79 -5.83
CA PRO A 94 1.42 -7.04 -4.70
C PRO A 94 0.91 -7.46 -3.31
N PRO A 95 -0.40 -7.64 -3.05
CA PRO A 95 -0.87 -7.97 -1.70
C PRO A 95 -0.36 -9.33 -1.22
N LYS A 96 -0.16 -10.32 -2.11
CA LYS A 96 0.53 -11.57 -1.77
C LYS A 96 1.97 -11.33 -1.35
N LEU A 97 2.72 -10.56 -2.14
CA LEU A 97 4.13 -10.30 -1.88
C LEU A 97 4.34 -9.52 -0.59
N ILE A 98 3.47 -8.54 -0.31
CA ILE A 98 3.48 -7.79 0.95
C ILE A 98 3.18 -8.72 2.12
N ASN A 99 2.17 -9.60 2.01
CA ASN A 99 1.85 -10.58 3.05
C ASN A 99 3.00 -11.54 3.37
N GLN A 100 3.83 -11.83 2.36
CA GLN A 100 4.99 -12.72 2.48
C GLN A 100 6.28 -11.98 2.86
N GLY A 101 6.25 -10.65 3.05
CA GLY A 101 7.44 -9.83 3.28
C GLY A 101 8.42 -9.80 2.11
N LYS A 102 7.94 -10.08 0.88
CA LYS A 102 8.73 -10.13 -0.36
C LYS A 102 8.55 -8.91 -1.24
N PHE A 103 7.58 -8.06 -0.95
CA PHE A 103 7.43 -6.79 -1.66
C PHE A 103 8.52 -5.83 -1.18
N PRO A 104 9.28 -5.18 -2.09
CA PRO A 104 10.38 -4.34 -1.69
C PRO A 104 9.86 -3.08 -0.95
N PRO A 105 10.45 -2.69 0.20
CA PRO A 105 10.05 -1.49 0.92
C PRO A 105 10.39 -0.20 0.16
N PHE A 106 11.36 -0.28 -0.75
CA PHE A 106 11.69 0.78 -1.70
C PHE A 106 12.31 0.17 -2.97
N ILE A 107 12.23 0.91 -4.07
CA ILE A 107 12.93 0.62 -5.31
C ILE A 107 13.96 1.73 -5.53
N ASN A 108 15.22 1.37 -5.76
CA ASN A 108 16.26 2.36 -6.08
C ASN A 108 16.30 2.58 -7.60
N ILE A 109 16.10 3.82 -8.04
CA ILE A 109 16.22 4.21 -9.44
C ILE A 109 17.15 5.42 -9.48
N GLY A 110 18.32 5.25 -10.10
CA GLY A 110 19.29 6.35 -10.24
C GLY A 110 19.81 6.91 -8.90
N GLY A 111 19.84 6.10 -7.84
CA GLY A 111 20.27 6.54 -6.50
C GLY A 111 19.15 7.08 -5.61
N GLU A 112 17.94 7.27 -6.14
CA GLU A 112 16.77 7.68 -5.35
C GLU A 112 15.91 6.48 -4.96
N ASN A 113 15.42 6.46 -3.71
CA ASN A 113 14.56 5.41 -3.19
C ASN A 113 13.08 5.80 -3.32
N PHE A 114 12.31 4.99 -4.05
CA PHE A 114 10.87 5.16 -4.23
C PHE A 114 10.11 4.11 -3.42
N SER A 115 9.20 4.56 -2.56
CA SER A 115 8.28 3.71 -1.79
C SER A 115 6.84 4.09 -2.11
N PHE A 116 5.94 3.11 -2.13
CA PHE A 116 4.57 3.28 -2.61
C PHE A 116 3.57 3.10 -1.47
N ILE A 117 2.53 3.93 -1.49
CA ILE A 117 1.24 3.54 -0.92
C ILE A 117 0.68 2.47 -1.85
N VAL A 118 0.41 1.27 -1.34
CA VAL A 118 -0.18 0.17 -2.13
C VAL A 118 -1.59 -0.11 -1.64
N ILE A 119 -2.56 0.02 -2.54
CA ILE A 119 -3.98 -0.22 -2.26
C ILE A 119 -4.48 -1.37 -3.14
N SER A 120 -5.01 -2.41 -2.49
CA SER A 120 -5.56 -3.59 -3.17
C SER A 120 -7.04 -3.76 -2.80
N PRO A 121 -7.97 -3.12 -3.53
CA PRO A 121 -9.42 -3.22 -3.27
C PRO A 121 -9.96 -4.60 -3.62
N GLN A 122 -10.99 -5.04 -2.89
CA GLN A 122 -11.82 -6.16 -3.31
C GLN A 122 -13.03 -5.66 -4.10
N SER A 123 -13.20 -6.19 -5.30
CA SER A 123 -14.37 -6.00 -6.15
C SER A 123 -15.42 -7.05 -5.83
N LYS A 124 -16.68 -6.62 -5.67
CA LYS A 124 -17.84 -7.51 -5.48
C LYS A 124 -18.13 -8.31 -6.74
N GLU A 125 -18.23 -7.61 -7.85
CA GLU A 125 -18.61 -8.12 -9.16
C GLU A 125 -17.59 -7.76 -10.24
N SER A 126 -17.75 -8.36 -11.42
CA SER A 126 -16.97 -8.05 -12.63
C SER A 126 -17.40 -6.73 -13.30
N SER A 127 -17.82 -5.73 -12.52
CA SER A 127 -18.29 -4.44 -13.03
C SER A 127 -17.14 -3.66 -13.65
N THR A 128 -17.33 -3.19 -14.88
CA THR A 128 -16.38 -2.34 -15.60
C THR A 128 -16.77 -0.86 -15.56
N ASN A 129 -17.69 -0.48 -14.67
CA ASN A 129 -18.09 0.90 -14.47
C ASN A 129 -16.86 1.73 -14.01
N PRO A 130 -16.40 2.71 -14.80
CA PRO A 130 -15.19 3.47 -14.49
C PRO A 130 -15.31 4.26 -13.18
N LYS A 131 -16.53 4.55 -12.71
CA LYS A 131 -16.77 5.23 -11.42
C LYS A 131 -16.20 4.47 -10.23
N ASN A 132 -16.12 3.13 -10.29
CA ASN A 132 -15.57 2.34 -9.19
C ASN A 132 -14.10 2.67 -8.91
N ILE A 133 -13.28 2.72 -9.96
CA ILE A 133 -11.85 3.09 -9.85
C ILE A 133 -11.71 4.61 -9.65
N ALA A 134 -12.53 5.43 -10.30
CA ALA A 134 -12.50 6.88 -10.11
C ALA A 134 -12.72 7.28 -8.63
N ASN A 135 -13.74 6.69 -7.99
CA ASN A 135 -14.07 6.90 -6.59
C ASN A 135 -12.99 6.34 -5.67
N LEU A 136 -12.38 5.19 -6.01
CA LEU A 136 -11.26 4.65 -5.24
C LEU A 136 -10.07 5.60 -5.25
N ILE A 137 -9.66 6.12 -6.41
CA ILE A 137 -8.55 7.07 -6.48
C ILE A 137 -8.89 8.33 -5.68
N GLN A 138 -10.11 8.86 -5.81
CA GLN A 138 -10.53 10.03 -5.03
C GLN A 138 -10.51 9.75 -3.52
N TYR A 139 -10.99 8.58 -3.09
CA TYR A 139 -10.92 8.15 -1.70
C TYR A 139 -9.47 8.09 -1.22
N CYS A 140 -8.55 7.54 -2.02
CA CYS A 140 -7.14 7.48 -1.65
C CYS A 140 -6.52 8.87 -1.50
N ILE A 141 -6.80 9.80 -2.42
CA ILE A 141 -6.31 11.19 -2.35
C ILE A 141 -6.81 11.88 -1.07
N SER A 142 -8.07 11.65 -0.70
CA SER A 142 -8.67 12.28 0.49
C SER A 142 -8.19 11.68 1.82
N ASN A 143 -7.70 10.43 1.83
CA ASN A 143 -7.36 9.71 3.07
C ASN A 143 -5.85 9.46 3.25
N TYR A 144 -5.04 9.64 2.20
CA TYR A 144 -3.59 9.44 2.24
C TYR A 144 -2.83 10.61 1.64
N ARG A 145 -1.53 10.71 1.97
CA ARG A 145 -0.60 11.67 1.36
C ARG A 145 -0.14 11.17 0.00
N VAL A 146 -1.08 11.16 -0.94
CA VAL A 146 -0.83 10.75 -2.33
C VAL A 146 -0.12 11.89 -3.07
N ASP A 147 0.91 11.51 -3.81
CA ASP A 147 1.45 12.30 -4.91
C ASP A 147 0.58 12.06 -6.15
N GLU A 148 -0.24 13.05 -6.48
CA GLU A 148 -1.27 12.94 -7.52
C GLU A 148 -0.68 12.85 -8.94
N ASP A 149 0.57 13.29 -9.12
CA ASP A 149 1.31 13.16 -10.37
C ASP A 149 1.89 11.76 -10.57
N ARG A 150 1.80 10.89 -9.54
CA ARG A 150 2.39 9.54 -9.53
C ARG A 150 1.39 8.49 -9.05
N ILE A 151 0.24 8.43 -9.71
CA ILE A 151 -0.76 7.37 -9.52
C ILE A 151 -0.57 6.29 -10.59
N TYR A 152 -0.34 5.07 -10.15
CA TYR A 152 -0.15 3.88 -10.98
C TYR A 152 -1.31 2.93 -10.79
N LEU A 153 -1.84 2.43 -11.91
CA LEU A 153 -2.91 1.45 -11.90
C LEU A 153 -2.40 0.15 -12.54
N THR A 154 -2.67 -0.96 -11.87
CA THR A 154 -2.38 -2.28 -12.41
C THR A 154 -3.45 -3.30 -12.03
N GLY A 155 -3.49 -4.40 -12.76
CA GLY A 155 -4.34 -5.53 -12.40
C GLY A 155 -4.08 -6.74 -13.28
N LEU A 156 -4.56 -7.90 -12.80
CA LEU A 156 -4.45 -9.17 -13.52
C LEU A 156 -5.82 -9.67 -13.98
N SER A 157 -5.88 -10.29 -15.17
CA SER A 157 -7.10 -10.89 -15.72
C SER A 157 -8.29 -9.91 -15.66
N LEU A 158 -9.35 -10.22 -14.90
CA LEU A 158 -10.47 -9.31 -14.65
C LEU A 158 -10.01 -7.92 -14.19
N GLY A 159 -9.05 -7.82 -13.27
CA GLY A 159 -8.52 -6.56 -12.80
C GLY A 159 -7.76 -5.78 -13.87
N GLY A 160 -7.07 -6.48 -14.77
CA GLY A 160 -6.46 -5.88 -15.96
C GLY A 160 -7.53 -5.33 -16.91
N TYR A 161 -8.60 -6.09 -17.14
CA TYR A 161 -9.75 -5.64 -17.93
C TYR A 161 -10.41 -4.39 -17.32
N MET A 162 -10.72 -4.42 -16.03
CA MET A 162 -11.33 -3.28 -15.31
C MET A 162 -10.44 -2.03 -15.34
N SER A 163 -9.13 -2.21 -15.18
CA SER A 163 -8.16 -1.10 -15.22
C SER A 163 -8.10 -0.44 -16.59
N TRP A 164 -8.12 -1.23 -17.67
CA TRP A 164 -8.22 -0.69 -19.02
C TRP A 164 -9.54 0.04 -19.27
N ARG A 165 -10.67 -0.57 -18.87
CA ARG A 165 -12.00 0.04 -19.01
C ARG A 165 -12.11 1.37 -18.27
N TYR A 166 -11.42 1.53 -17.14
CA TYR A 166 -11.28 2.82 -16.48
C TYR A 166 -10.47 3.82 -17.32
N ALA A 167 -9.25 3.45 -17.73
CA ALA A 167 -8.37 4.36 -18.45
C ALA A 167 -8.97 4.82 -19.79
N GLU A 168 -9.54 3.91 -20.59
CA GLU A 168 -10.09 4.25 -21.91
C GLU A 168 -11.44 4.98 -21.86
N SER A 169 -12.07 5.07 -20.68
CA SER A 169 -13.40 5.67 -20.55
C SER A 169 -13.45 7.17 -20.86
N SER A 170 -12.36 7.90 -20.60
CA SER A 170 -12.21 9.32 -20.94
C SER A 170 -10.75 9.74 -20.84
N LYS A 171 -10.36 10.76 -21.61
CA LYS A 171 -9.03 11.37 -21.48
C LYS A 171 -8.78 11.85 -20.04
N ALA A 172 -9.78 12.43 -19.38
CA ALA A 172 -9.66 12.90 -18.01
C ALA A 172 -9.32 11.76 -17.02
N ASN A 173 -9.89 10.56 -17.19
CA ASN A 173 -9.54 9.41 -16.36
C ASN A 173 -8.13 8.89 -16.68
N ALA A 174 -7.78 8.81 -17.96
CA ALA A 174 -6.43 8.44 -18.36
C ALA A 174 -5.36 9.40 -17.82
N SER A 175 -5.60 10.71 -17.90
CA SER A 175 -4.69 11.76 -17.43
C SER A 175 -4.46 11.77 -15.91
N ARG A 176 -5.21 10.98 -15.13
CA ARG A 176 -4.93 10.78 -13.69
C ARG A 176 -3.85 9.73 -13.44
N LEU A 177 -3.42 8.98 -14.47
CA LEU A 177 -2.49 7.88 -14.34
C LEU A 177 -1.12 8.29 -14.87
N ALA A 178 -0.10 8.17 -14.02
CA ALA A 178 1.30 8.27 -14.42
C ALA A 178 1.76 7.01 -15.17
N GLY A 179 1.14 5.87 -14.88
CA GLY A 179 1.41 4.63 -15.59
C GLY A 179 0.35 3.56 -15.40
N LEU A 180 0.24 2.69 -16.40
CA LEU A 180 -0.73 1.61 -16.47
C LEU A 180 -0.03 0.29 -16.86
N LEU A 181 -0.08 -0.70 -15.96
CA LEU A 181 0.45 -2.04 -16.21
C LEU A 181 -0.69 -3.07 -16.22
N LEU A 182 -0.95 -3.70 -17.36
CA LEU A 182 -2.02 -4.70 -17.49
C LEU A 182 -1.43 -6.10 -17.63
N VAL A 183 -1.85 -7.03 -16.76
CA VAL A 183 -1.42 -8.43 -16.81
C VAL A 183 -2.58 -9.29 -17.29
N CYS A 184 -2.41 -9.98 -18.41
CA CYS A 184 -3.37 -10.93 -19.01
C CYS A 184 -4.84 -10.43 -19.04
N GLY A 185 -5.04 -9.13 -19.29
CA GLY A 185 -6.35 -8.48 -19.10
C GLY A 185 -7.45 -8.83 -20.11
N GLY A 186 -7.15 -9.62 -21.15
CA GLY A 186 -8.14 -9.97 -22.19
C GLY A 186 -8.74 -8.75 -22.89
N VAL A 187 -7.99 -7.64 -22.92
CA VAL A 187 -8.45 -6.36 -23.47
C VAL A 187 -8.36 -6.39 -24.99
N VAL A 188 -9.48 -6.08 -25.65
CA VAL A 188 -9.49 -5.70 -27.07
C VAL A 188 -9.70 -4.19 -27.14
N PRO A 189 -8.69 -3.41 -27.54
CA PRO A 189 -8.82 -1.97 -27.70
C PRO A 189 -9.95 -1.62 -28.66
N ARG A 190 -10.83 -0.70 -28.26
CA ARG A 190 -11.91 -0.22 -29.15
C ARG A 190 -11.44 1.04 -29.88
N PRO A 191 -11.63 1.13 -31.21
CA PRO A 191 -11.37 2.36 -31.95
C PRO A 191 -12.05 3.57 -31.28
N GLY A 192 -11.33 4.67 -31.14
CA GLY A 192 -11.79 5.89 -30.47
C GLY A 192 -11.59 5.90 -28.95
N LEU A 193 -11.85 4.80 -28.23
CA LEU A 193 -11.65 4.77 -26.77
C LEU A 193 -10.17 4.70 -26.39
N ALA A 194 -9.38 3.92 -27.13
CA ALA A 194 -7.92 3.87 -26.92
C ALA A 194 -7.25 5.24 -27.14
N CYS A 195 -7.87 6.13 -27.94
CA CYS A 195 -7.37 7.50 -28.15
C CYS A 195 -7.40 8.32 -26.87
N ASN A 196 -8.29 8.03 -25.92
CA ASN A 196 -8.30 8.69 -24.61
C ASN A 196 -6.99 8.41 -23.84
N VAL A 197 -6.52 7.16 -23.87
CA VAL A 197 -5.26 6.76 -23.22
C VAL A 197 -4.07 7.35 -23.96
N ALA A 198 -4.05 7.24 -25.30
CA ALA A 198 -2.96 7.75 -26.11
C ALA A 198 -2.83 9.28 -26.02
N SER A 199 -3.93 10.02 -26.10
CA SER A 199 -3.92 11.49 -26.02
C SER A 199 -3.69 12.05 -24.63
N ALA A 200 -3.71 11.20 -23.60
CA ALA A 200 -3.31 11.51 -22.23
C ALA A 200 -1.82 11.23 -21.96
N ASP A 201 -1.09 10.67 -22.94
CA ASP A 201 0.34 10.34 -22.84
C ASP A 201 0.69 9.43 -21.64
N VAL A 202 -0.20 8.48 -21.34
CA VAL A 202 -0.01 7.55 -20.22
C VAL A 202 1.04 6.51 -20.57
N ALA A 203 2.08 6.38 -19.73
CA ALA A 203 3.05 5.30 -19.84
C ALA A 203 2.34 3.94 -19.68
N PHE A 204 2.44 3.08 -20.69
CA PHE A 204 1.65 1.85 -20.76
C PHE A 204 2.50 0.62 -21.02
N TRP A 205 2.23 -0.45 -20.28
CA TRP A 205 2.79 -1.77 -20.55
C TRP A 205 1.73 -2.84 -20.34
N ALA A 206 1.52 -3.69 -21.35
CA ALA A 206 0.71 -4.89 -21.24
C ALA A 206 1.57 -6.16 -21.36
N THR A 207 1.24 -7.17 -20.56
CA THR A 207 1.88 -8.49 -20.61
C THR A 207 0.85 -9.60 -20.80
N ASN A 208 1.16 -10.58 -21.65
CA ASN A 208 0.36 -11.77 -21.89
C ASN A 208 1.29 -12.91 -22.35
N ASN A 209 0.92 -14.17 -22.10
CA ASN A 209 1.74 -15.34 -22.43
C ASN A 209 1.24 -16.09 -23.67
N SER A 210 0.79 -15.35 -24.69
CA SER A 210 0.25 -15.90 -25.95
C SER A 210 1.23 -16.83 -26.66
#